data_AF-A0A2X1Y004-F1
#
_entry.id   AF-A0A2X1Y004-F1
#
_cell.length_a   1.000
_cell.length_b   1.000
_cell.length_c   1.000
_cell.angle_alpha   90.00
_cell.angle_beta   90.00
_cell.angle_gamma   90.00
#
_symmetry.space_group_name_H-M   'P 1'
#
loop_
_entity.id
_entity.type
_entity.pdbx_description
1 polymer ?
#
loop_
_entity_poly.entity_id
_entity_poly.type
_entity_poly.pdbx_seq_one_letter_code
_entity_poly.pdbx_strand_id
1 'polypeptide(L)'
;MSYAKRIEVTIDGMKFYVMGNDNEKYIKDLAADLNEKIQETARTNYRLNQVQTLVLCALNVLDDFEKMKSDKDNLASASDDKREIMEKIEEIKDLKKQLSIFEEENKKANKSFRDLQEKTNDLEDRNRKLNRELMDKNQALMESKEEIKKLEGSISNLEEKNNSASRRIIDLSRELENIYEEK
;
A
#
# COMPACT_ATOMS: atom_id res chain seq x y z
N MET A 1 -53.66 4.99 -32.16
CA MET A 1 -54.21 3.66 -32.51
C MET A 1 -53.44 3.17 -33.73
N SER A 2 -52.61 2.14 -33.57
CA SER A 2 -51.85 1.58 -34.69
C SER A 2 -52.78 0.68 -35.49
N TYR A 3 -53.10 1.07 -36.73
CA TYR A 3 -53.88 0.23 -37.62
C TYR A 3 -53.00 -0.93 -38.08
N ALA A 4 -53.22 -2.12 -37.52
CA ALA A 4 -52.60 -3.34 -38.00
C ALA A 4 -52.91 -3.48 -39.50
N LYS A 5 -51.87 -3.44 -40.33
CA LYS A 5 -52.02 -3.60 -41.77
C LYS A 5 -52.27 -5.07 -42.07
N ARG A 6 -53.23 -5.33 -42.95
CA ARG A 6 -53.53 -6.66 -43.46
C ARG A 6 -52.66 -6.92 -44.69
N ILE A 7 -51.73 -7.85 -44.57
CA ILE A 7 -50.80 -8.20 -45.64
C ILE A 7 -51.15 -9.59 -46.16
N GLU A 8 -51.35 -9.73 -47.47
CA GLU A 8 -51.56 -11.02 -48.13
C GLU A 8 -50.20 -11.67 -48.43
N VAL A 9 -50.04 -12.92 -48.01
CA VAL A 9 -48.87 -13.76 -48.28
C VAL A 9 -49.30 -15.14 -48.78
N THR A 10 -48.44 -15.80 -49.54
CA THR A 10 -48.68 -17.17 -50.01
C THR A 10 -47.61 -18.09 -49.42
N ILE A 11 -48.04 -19.13 -48.72
CA ILE A 11 -47.17 -20.12 -48.05
C ILE A 11 -47.66 -21.51 -48.45
N ASP A 12 -46.77 -22.35 -49.00
CA ASP A 12 -47.07 -23.71 -49.44
C ASP A 12 -48.30 -23.79 -50.38
N GLY A 13 -48.41 -22.82 -51.29
CA GLY A 13 -49.53 -22.72 -52.25
C GLY A 13 -50.85 -22.18 -51.66
N MET A 14 -50.91 -21.90 -50.36
CA MET A 14 -52.09 -21.36 -49.69
C MET A 14 -51.96 -19.86 -49.42
N LYS A 15 -53.06 -19.12 -49.58
CA LYS A 15 -53.11 -17.68 -49.30
C LYS A 15 -53.48 -17.40 -47.85
N PHE A 16 -52.67 -16.62 -47.18
CA PHE A 16 -52.88 -16.19 -45.79
C PHE A 16 -52.88 -14.67 -45.68
N TYR A 17 -53.61 -14.17 -44.69
CA TYR A 17 -53.61 -12.75 -44.31
C TYR A 17 -52.95 -12.61 -42.94
N VAL A 18 -51.76 -12.00 -42.92
CA VAL A 18 -51.05 -11.70 -41.69
C VAL A 18 -51.41 -10.29 -41.25
N MET A 19 -51.88 -10.18 -40.00
CA MET A 19 -52.18 -8.89 -39.37
C MET A 19 -50.96 -8.47 -38.55
N GLY A 20 -50.31 -7.37 -38.93
CA GLY A 20 -49.09 -6.91 -38.26
C GLY A 20 -48.88 -5.41 -38.37
N ASN A 21 -48.03 -4.89 -37.48
CA ASN A 21 -47.51 -3.52 -37.56
C ASN A 21 -46.19 -3.45 -38.37
N ASP A 22 -45.63 -4.61 -38.72
CA ASP A 22 -44.35 -4.70 -39.41
C ASP A 22 -44.46 -4.36 -40.89
N ASN A 23 -43.32 -4.04 -41.49
CA ASN A 23 -43.25 -3.67 -42.90
C ASN A 23 -43.73 -4.81 -43.80
N GLU A 24 -44.52 -4.45 -44.82
CA GLU A 24 -45.07 -5.40 -45.79
C GLU A 24 -43.99 -6.23 -46.49
N LYS A 25 -42.85 -5.60 -46.80
CA LYS A 25 -41.70 -6.28 -47.38
C LYS A 25 -41.15 -7.37 -46.45
N TYR A 26 -40.95 -7.05 -45.17
CA TYR A 26 -40.44 -8.00 -44.18
C TYR A 26 -41.35 -9.21 -44.00
N ILE A 27 -42.67 -9.00 -43.95
CA ILE A 27 -43.64 -10.09 -43.80
C ILE A 27 -43.68 -10.99 -45.05
N LYS A 28 -43.54 -10.42 -46.25
CA LYS A 28 -43.44 -11.20 -47.50
C LYS A 28 -42.14 -11.98 -47.59
N ASP A 29 -41.02 -11.38 -47.20
CA ASP A 29 -39.71 -12.05 -47.15
C ASP A 29 -39.76 -13.22 -46.15
N LEU A 30 -40.32 -13.01 -44.95
CA LEU A 30 -40.49 -14.07 -43.95
C LEU A 30 -41.38 -15.22 -44.44
N ALA A 31 -42.44 -14.91 -45.19
CA ALA A 31 -43.30 -15.93 -45.80
C ALA A 31 -42.58 -16.71 -46.90
N ALA A 32 -41.70 -16.05 -47.67
CA ALA A 32 -40.87 -16.71 -48.68
C ALA A 32 -39.85 -17.65 -48.02
N ASP A 33 -39.17 -17.20 -46.96
CA ASP A 33 -38.21 -18.02 -46.20
C ASP A 33 -38.88 -19.25 -45.58
N LEU A 34 -40.07 -19.07 -44.99
CA LEU A 34 -40.84 -20.19 -44.45
C LEU A 34 -41.25 -21.18 -45.54
N ASN A 35 -41.66 -20.68 -46.71
CA ASN A 35 -42.01 -21.51 -47.85
C ASN A 35 -40.82 -22.33 -48.36
N GLU A 36 -39.62 -21.75 -48.38
CA GLU A 36 -38.38 -22.46 -48.72
C GLU A 36 -38.07 -23.57 -47.71
N LYS A 37 -38.15 -23.30 -46.40
CA LYS A 37 -37.96 -24.32 -45.35
C LYS A 37 -38.98 -25.46 -45.42
N ILE A 38 -40.25 -25.16 -45.75
CA ILE A 38 -41.29 -26.18 -45.95
C ILE A 38 -40.92 -27.07 -47.15
N GLN A 39 -40.49 -26.48 -48.27
CA GLN A 39 -40.08 -27.24 -49.45
C GLN A 39 -38.84 -28.10 -49.21
N GLU A 40 -37.86 -27.60 -48.46
CA GLU A 40 -36.66 -28.36 -48.08
C GLU A 40 -37.01 -29.56 -47.18
N THR A 41 -37.87 -29.33 -46.20
CA THR A 41 -38.37 -30.39 -45.30
C THR A 41 -39.17 -31.44 -46.07
N ALA A 42 -39.98 -31.01 -47.04
CA ALA A 42 -40.76 -31.89 -47.93
C ALA A 42 -39.86 -32.75 -48.83
N ARG A 43 -38.81 -32.15 -49.42
CA ARG A 43 -37.83 -32.86 -50.28
C ARG A 43 -37.05 -33.92 -49.49
N THR A 44 -36.77 -33.67 -48.23
CA THR A 44 -35.99 -34.61 -47.41
C THR A 44 -36.83 -35.81 -46.95
N ASN A 45 -38.16 -35.68 -46.91
CA ASN A 45 -39.08 -36.68 -46.35
C ASN A 45 -40.27 -37.01 -47.27
N TYR A 46 -39.99 -37.68 -48.40
CA TYR A 46 -40.98 -38.01 -49.45
C TYR A 46 -42.19 -38.88 -49.04
N ARG A 47 -42.23 -39.42 -47.81
CA ARG A 47 -43.31 -40.29 -47.32
C ARG A 47 -44.31 -39.59 -46.38
N LEU A 48 -44.13 -38.29 -46.12
CA LEU A 48 -44.95 -37.53 -45.18
C LEU A 48 -46.13 -36.82 -45.86
N ASN A 49 -47.26 -36.77 -45.16
CA ASN A 49 -48.39 -35.91 -45.51
C ASN A 49 -48.00 -34.42 -45.28
N GLN A 50 -48.57 -33.50 -46.06
CA GLN A 50 -48.41 -32.05 -45.92
C GLN A 50 -48.46 -31.56 -44.46
N VAL A 51 -49.42 -32.06 -43.67
CA VAL A 51 -49.53 -31.72 -42.23
C VAL A 51 -48.32 -32.18 -41.44
N GLN A 52 -47.81 -33.38 -41.70
CA GLN A 52 -46.63 -33.92 -41.01
C GLN A 52 -45.36 -33.16 -41.40
N THR A 53 -45.24 -32.75 -42.67
CA THR A 53 -44.15 -31.88 -43.14
C THR A 53 -44.18 -30.51 -42.47
N LEU A 54 -45.36 -29.90 -42.34
CA LEU A 54 -45.54 -28.62 -41.65
C LEU A 54 -45.20 -28.74 -40.16
N VAL A 55 -45.60 -29.81 -39.48
CA VAL A 55 -45.25 -30.06 -38.08
C VAL A 55 -43.74 -30.20 -37.90
N LEU A 56 -43.06 -30.93 -38.79
CA LEU A 56 -41.61 -31.08 -38.74
C LEU A 56 -40.87 -29.77 -39.05
N CYS A 57 -41.36 -29.00 -40.03
CA CYS A 57 -40.83 -27.68 -40.34
C CYS A 57 -41.00 -26.72 -39.15
N ALA A 58 -42.14 -26.74 -38.48
CA ALA A 58 -42.39 -25.94 -37.28
C ALA A 58 -41.45 -26.34 -36.14
N LEU A 59 -41.20 -27.64 -35.95
CA LEU A 59 -40.24 -28.13 -34.95
C LEU A 59 -38.81 -27.69 -35.26
N ASN A 60 -38.38 -27.75 -36.51
CA ASN A 60 -37.04 -27.28 -36.94
C ASN A 60 -36.88 -25.77 -36.71
N VAL A 61 -37.90 -24.97 -37.09
CA VAL A 61 -37.86 -23.52 -36.86
C VAL A 61 -37.83 -23.18 -35.36
N LEU A 62 -38.55 -23.95 -34.54
CA LEU A 62 -38.53 -23.78 -33.09
C LEU A 62 -37.15 -24.14 -32.49
N ASP A 63 -36.53 -25.22 -32.96
CA ASP A 63 -35.19 -25.62 -32.53
C ASP A 63 -34.13 -24.56 -32.93
N ASP A 64 -34.19 -24.04 -34.16
CA ASP A 64 -33.34 -22.94 -34.62
C ASP A 64 -33.51 -21.68 -33.73
N PHE A 65 -34.75 -21.37 -33.36
CA PHE A 65 -35.06 -20.23 -32.50
C PHE A 65 -34.50 -20.40 -31.09
N GLU A 66 -34.68 -21.57 -30.47
CA GLU A 66 -34.14 -21.84 -29.12
C GLU A 66 -32.60 -21.86 -29.13
N LYS A 67 -31.96 -22.37 -30.18
CA LYS A 67 -30.49 -22.28 -30.35
C LYS A 67 -30.03 -20.83 -30.44
N MET A 68 -30.65 -20.01 -31.31
CA MET A 68 -30.30 -18.59 -31.43
C MET A 68 -30.52 -17.80 -30.13
N LYS A 69 -31.54 -18.17 -29.35
CA LYS A 69 -31.80 -17.58 -28.04
C LYS A 69 -30.70 -17.95 -27.04
N SER A 70 -30.30 -19.23 -26.98
CA SER A 70 -29.18 -19.69 -26.16
C SER A 70 -27.87 -19.00 -26.54
N ASP A 71 -27.58 -18.84 -27.84
CA ASP A 71 -26.37 -18.16 -28.30
C ASP A 71 -26.37 -16.68 -27.90
N LYS A 72 -27.53 -16.02 -27.93
CA LYS A 72 -27.68 -14.64 -27.46
C LYS A 72 -27.42 -14.51 -25.96
N ASP A 73 -27.92 -15.45 -25.15
CA ASP A 73 -27.68 -15.46 -23.71
C ASP A 73 -26.20 -15.75 -23.37
N ASN A 74 -25.55 -16.62 -24.15
CA ASN A 74 -24.10 -16.87 -24.06
C ASN A 74 -23.27 -15.63 -24.46
N LEU A 75 -23.69 -14.89 -25.49
CA LEU A 75 -23.05 -13.63 -25.88
C LEU A 75 -23.23 -12.53 -24.83
N ALA A 76 -24.40 -12.46 -24.19
CA ALA A 76 -24.67 -11.51 -23.12
C ALA A 76 -23.78 -11.79 -21.90
N SER A 77 -23.70 -13.04 -21.46
CA SER A 77 -22.81 -13.45 -20.34
C SER A 77 -21.33 -13.18 -20.64
N ALA A 78 -20.86 -13.52 -21.85
CA ALA A 78 -19.48 -13.20 -22.26
C ALA A 78 -19.18 -11.68 -22.28
N SER A 79 -20.19 -10.85 -22.56
CA SER A 79 -20.06 -9.39 -22.48
C SER A 79 -19.97 -8.89 -21.04
N ASP A 80 -20.74 -9.49 -20.13
CA ASP A 80 -20.70 -9.17 -18.71
C ASP A 80 -19.35 -9.57 -18.09
N ASP A 81 -18.86 -10.78 -18.42
CA ASP A 81 -17.53 -11.25 -18.02
C ASP A 81 -16.42 -10.30 -18.51
N LYS A 82 -16.54 -9.83 -19.76
CA LYS A 82 -15.59 -8.86 -20.32
C LYS A 82 -15.61 -7.53 -19.57
N ARG A 83 -16.78 -7.10 -19.09
CA ARG A 83 -16.90 -5.88 -18.28
C ARG A 83 -16.24 -6.05 -16.92
N GLU A 84 -16.49 -7.18 -16.26
CA GLU A 84 -15.87 -7.51 -14.97
C GLU A 84 -14.33 -7.59 -15.09
N ILE A 85 -13.83 -8.22 -16.17
CA ILE A 85 -12.39 -8.26 -16.45
C ILE A 85 -11.80 -6.86 -16.63
N MET A 86 -12.49 -5.95 -17.36
CA MET A 86 -12.01 -4.57 -17.51
C MET A 86 -11.98 -3.81 -16.18
N GLU A 87 -13.00 -3.97 -15.33
CA GLU A 87 -13.03 -3.37 -14.00
C GLU A 87 -11.87 -3.88 -13.13
N LYS A 88 -11.61 -5.20 -13.16
CA LYS A 88 -10.48 -5.82 -12.45
C LYS A 88 -9.12 -5.36 -12.96
N ILE A 89 -8.97 -5.12 -14.27
CA ILE A 89 -7.73 -4.58 -14.84
C ILE A 89 -7.45 -3.16 -14.34
N GLU A 90 -8.46 -2.30 -14.28
CA GLU A 90 -8.28 -0.94 -13.78
C GLU A 90 -7.97 -0.93 -12.28
N GLU A 91 -8.62 -1.81 -11.50
CA GLU A 91 -8.30 -2.03 -10.08
C GLU A 91 -6.83 -2.47 -9.90
N ILE A 92 -6.36 -3.45 -10.67
CA ILE A 92 -4.96 -3.90 -10.64
C ILE A 92 -3.99 -2.76 -10.97
N LYS A 93 -4.34 -1.91 -11.94
CA LYS A 93 -3.51 -0.79 -12.36
C LYS A 93 -3.39 0.27 -11.28
N ASP A 94 -4.47 0.58 -10.57
CA ASP A 94 -4.44 1.52 -9.46
C ASP A 94 -3.71 0.94 -8.24
N LEU A 95 -3.91 -0.35 -7.94
CA LEU A 95 -3.13 -1.06 -6.91
C LEU A 95 -1.63 -1.04 -7.23
N LYS A 96 -1.24 -1.22 -8.50
CA LYS A 96 0.17 -1.11 -8.91
C LYS A 96 0.76 0.29 -8.70
N LYS A 97 0.00 1.35 -8.98
CA LYS A 97 0.46 2.72 -8.69
C LYS A 97 0.64 2.93 -7.19
N GLN A 98 -0.32 2.49 -6.38
CA GLN A 98 -0.23 2.59 -4.92
C GLN A 98 0.99 1.83 -4.37
N LEU A 99 1.24 0.61 -4.87
CA LEU A 99 2.43 -0.17 -4.53
C LEU A 99 3.72 0.59 -4.88
N SER A 100 3.81 1.19 -6.06
CA SER A 100 4.99 1.97 -6.46
C SER A 100 5.23 3.17 -5.55
N ILE A 101 4.18 3.88 -5.12
CA ILE A 101 4.30 5.00 -4.18
C ILE A 101 4.79 4.49 -2.82
N PHE A 102 4.18 3.42 -2.32
CA PHE A 102 4.53 2.84 -1.04
C PHE A 102 5.97 2.32 -1.03
N GLU A 103 6.44 1.69 -2.10
CA GLU A 103 7.84 1.27 -2.25
C GLU A 103 8.81 2.46 -2.18
N GLU A 104 8.47 3.57 -2.82
CA GLU A 104 9.32 4.77 -2.81
C GLU A 104 9.37 5.43 -1.42
N GLU A 105 8.22 5.52 -0.74
CA GLU A 105 8.13 6.01 0.64
C GLU A 105 8.92 5.11 1.59
N ASN A 106 8.78 3.80 1.45
CA ASN A 106 9.48 2.82 2.28
C ASN A 106 11.00 2.90 2.04
N LYS A 107 11.44 3.17 0.81
CA LYS A 107 12.85 3.44 0.49
C LYS A 107 13.35 4.72 1.17
N LYS A 108 12.57 5.80 1.16
CA LYS A 108 12.91 7.06 1.84
C LYS A 108 12.99 6.87 3.36
N ALA A 109 12.01 6.19 3.95
CA ALA A 109 11.97 5.87 5.38
C ALA A 109 13.15 4.99 5.81
N ASN A 110 13.50 3.98 5.01
CA ASN A 110 14.67 3.15 5.29
C ASN A 110 15.99 3.93 5.20
N LYS A 111 16.08 4.92 4.31
CA LYS A 111 17.27 5.78 4.24
C LYS A 111 17.38 6.65 5.49
N SER A 112 16.31 7.34 5.88
CA SER A 112 16.32 8.18 7.09
C SER A 112 16.58 7.36 8.35
N PHE A 113 16.07 6.12 8.42
CA PHE A 113 16.36 5.21 9.53
C PHE A 113 17.85 4.90 9.65
N ARG A 114 18.53 4.60 8.53
CA ARG A 114 19.99 4.36 8.53
C ARG A 114 20.77 5.60 8.98
N ASP A 115 20.41 6.77 8.45
CA ASP A 115 21.09 8.03 8.79
C ASP A 115 20.93 8.34 10.30
N LEU A 116 19.74 8.08 10.87
CA LEU A 116 19.49 8.22 12.31
C LEU A 116 20.27 7.19 13.14
N GLN A 117 20.36 5.95 12.66
CA GLN A 117 21.11 4.89 13.33
C GLN A 117 22.61 5.22 13.39
N GLU A 118 23.18 5.71 12.30
CA GLU A 118 24.58 6.17 12.25
C GLU A 118 24.82 7.33 13.22
N LYS A 119 23.93 8.33 13.20
CA LYS A 119 24.02 9.47 14.14
C LYS A 119 23.90 9.05 15.61
N THR A 120 23.12 8.02 15.90
CA THR A 120 22.98 7.46 17.26
C THR A 120 24.29 6.81 17.69
N ASN A 121 24.90 5.99 16.84
CA ASN A 121 26.19 5.36 17.12
C ASN A 121 27.29 6.40 17.34
N ASP A 122 27.36 7.43 16.50
CA ASP A 122 28.32 8.53 16.66
C ASP A 122 28.17 9.26 18.01
N LEU A 123 26.91 9.49 18.43
CA LEU A 123 26.63 10.13 19.71
C LEU A 123 26.98 9.22 20.89
N GLU A 124 26.74 7.91 20.78
CA GLU A 124 27.16 6.94 21.78
C GLU A 124 28.68 6.91 21.94
N ASP A 125 29.42 6.91 20.83
CA ASP A 125 30.88 6.94 20.86
C ASP A 125 31.44 8.24 21.44
N ARG A 126 30.82 9.39 21.12
CA ARG A 126 31.17 10.67 21.75
C ARG A 126 30.89 10.64 23.25
N ASN A 127 29.73 10.12 23.67
CA ASN A 127 29.40 9.98 25.09
C ASN A 127 30.41 9.10 25.83
N ARG A 128 30.82 7.98 25.22
CA ARG A 128 31.86 7.12 25.79
C ARG A 128 33.19 7.85 25.96
N LYS A 129 33.61 8.66 24.99
CA LYS A 129 34.82 9.47 25.09
C LYS A 129 34.72 10.53 26.18
N LEU A 130 33.63 11.30 26.20
CA LEU A 130 33.39 12.30 27.24
C LEU A 130 33.37 11.68 28.65
N ASN A 131 32.75 10.51 28.80
CA ASN A 131 32.71 9.82 30.10
C ASN A 131 34.11 9.39 30.57
N ARG A 132 34.99 8.96 29.65
CA ARG A 132 36.39 8.67 29.99
C ARG A 132 37.14 9.93 30.41
N GLU A 133 37.03 11.00 29.63
CA GLU A 133 37.67 12.28 29.96
C GLU A 133 37.19 12.85 31.31
N LEU A 134 35.90 12.72 31.62
CA LEU A 134 35.34 13.09 32.91
C LEU A 134 35.93 12.25 34.05
N MET A 135 36.13 10.95 33.84
CA MET A 135 36.75 10.06 34.82
C MET A 135 38.19 10.47 35.10
N ASP A 136 38.98 10.71 34.05
CA ASP A 136 40.38 11.15 34.16
C ASP A 136 40.48 12.50 34.89
N LYS A 137 39.61 13.47 34.53
CA LYS A 137 39.57 14.77 35.22
C LYS A 137 39.15 14.65 36.69
N ASN A 138 38.19 13.79 37.00
CA ASN A 138 37.78 13.56 38.39
C ASN A 138 38.91 12.94 39.21
N GLN A 139 39.69 12.03 38.63
CA GLN A 139 40.86 11.45 39.29
C GLN A 139 41.94 12.51 39.53
N ALA A 140 42.30 13.30 38.51
CA ALA A 140 43.28 14.38 38.66
C ALA A 140 42.83 15.44 39.69
N LEU A 141 41.53 15.74 39.74
CA LEU A 141 40.95 16.63 40.74
C LEU A 141 41.07 16.05 42.16
N MET A 142 40.90 14.73 42.32
CA MET A 142 41.05 14.05 43.60
C MET A 142 42.50 14.10 44.07
N GLU A 143 43.46 13.80 43.20
CA GLU A 143 44.90 13.89 43.47
C GLU A 143 45.30 15.32 43.87
N SER A 144 44.85 16.32 43.11
CA SER A 144 45.10 17.73 43.43
C SER A 144 44.51 18.14 44.79
N LYS A 145 43.31 17.65 45.14
CA LYS A 145 42.68 17.91 46.45
C LYS A 145 43.48 17.27 47.60
N GLU A 146 44.01 16.07 47.40
CA GLU A 146 44.86 15.43 48.40
C GLU A 146 46.19 16.17 48.60
N GLU A 147 46.80 16.67 47.51
CA GLU A 147 48.01 17.49 47.58
C GLU A 147 47.76 18.80 48.33
N ILE A 148 46.67 19.50 48.03
CA ILE A 148 46.26 20.71 48.76
C ILE A 148 46.16 20.41 50.27
N LYS A 149 45.49 19.32 50.64
CA LYS A 149 45.34 18.92 52.05
C LYS A 149 46.68 18.66 52.74
N LYS A 150 47.65 18.04 52.04
CA LYS A 150 49.01 17.81 52.56
C LYS A 150 49.78 19.12 52.74
N LEU A 151 49.66 20.04 51.79
CA LEU A 151 50.29 21.36 51.85
C LEU A 151 49.70 22.20 52.99
N GLU A 152 48.37 22.20 53.15
CA GLU A 152 47.68 22.86 54.27
C GLU A 152 48.18 22.36 55.62
N GLY A 153 48.32 21.03 55.79
CA GLY A 153 48.90 20.46 57.02
C GLY A 153 50.37 20.84 57.24
N SER A 154 51.15 20.96 56.16
CA SER A 154 52.55 21.39 56.23
C SER A 154 52.67 22.86 56.62
N ILE A 155 51.80 23.73 56.08
CA ILE A 155 51.71 25.14 56.44
C ILE A 155 51.36 25.28 57.93
N SER A 156 50.35 24.56 58.41
CA SER A 156 49.97 24.58 59.83
C SER A 156 51.13 24.19 60.75
N ASN A 157 51.87 23.13 60.42
CA ASN A 157 53.07 22.74 61.17
C ASN A 157 54.18 23.81 61.17
N LEU A 158 54.38 24.49 60.03
CA LEU A 158 55.37 25.56 59.93
C LEU A 158 54.94 26.81 60.71
N GLU A 159 53.66 27.13 60.71
CA GLU A 159 53.09 28.22 61.52
C GLU A 159 53.27 27.94 63.01
N GLU A 160 53.01 26.71 63.48
CA GLU A 160 53.28 26.32 64.87
C GLU A 160 54.76 26.47 65.24
N LYS A 161 55.67 25.98 64.38
CA LYS A 161 57.12 26.16 64.58
C LYS A 161 57.51 27.63 64.62
N ASN A 162 57.01 28.44 63.69
CA ASN A 162 57.31 29.87 63.62
C ASN A 162 56.80 30.60 64.87
N ASN A 163 55.60 30.26 65.35
CA ASN A 163 55.04 30.80 66.59
C ASN A 163 55.90 30.42 67.80
N SER A 164 56.36 29.16 67.89
CA SER A 164 57.25 28.72 68.96
C SER A 164 58.60 29.42 68.94
N ALA A 165 59.19 29.60 67.75
CA ALA A 165 60.44 30.33 67.56
C ALA A 165 60.27 31.81 67.91
N SER A 166 59.17 32.43 67.50
CA SER A 166 58.81 33.82 67.85
C SER A 166 58.71 34.01 69.36
N ARG A 167 58.07 33.08 70.09
CA ARG A 167 58.03 33.10 71.57
C ARG A 167 59.43 33.00 72.17
N ARG A 168 60.26 32.08 71.67
CA ARG A 168 61.64 31.90 72.16
C ARG A 168 62.50 33.16 71.94
N ILE A 169 62.32 33.84 70.80
CA ILE A 169 63.01 35.11 70.52
C ILE A 169 62.59 36.19 71.52
N ILE A 170 61.30 36.27 71.86
CA ILE A 170 60.80 37.23 72.87
C ILE A 170 61.43 36.92 74.24
N ASP A 171 61.44 35.66 74.65
CA ASP A 171 62.01 35.24 75.93
C ASP A 171 63.51 35.57 76.02
N LEU A 172 64.28 35.22 74.99
CA LEU A 172 65.72 35.52 74.92
C LEU A 172 66.00 37.03 74.85
N SER A 173 65.15 37.81 74.16
CA SER A 173 65.27 39.27 74.11
C SER A 173 65.10 39.88 75.50
N ARG A 174 64.15 39.37 76.30
CA ARG A 174 63.97 39.81 77.71
C ARG A 174 65.15 39.42 78.59
N GLU A 175 65.68 38.20 78.43
CA GLU A 175 66.88 37.76 79.16
C GLU A 175 68.09 38.67 78.86
N LEU A 176 68.27 39.05 77.58
CA LEU A 176 69.33 39.98 77.19
C LEU A 176 69.12 41.38 77.80
N GLU A 177 67.91 41.91 77.78
CA GLU A 177 67.57 43.21 78.37
C GLU A 177 67.93 43.26 79.86
N ASN A 178 67.56 42.23 80.62
CA ASN A 178 67.93 42.10 82.04
C ASN A 178 69.46 42.06 82.26
N ILE A 179 70.21 41.37 81.39
CA ILE A 179 71.68 41.31 81.48
C ILE A 179 72.34 42.67 81.19
N TYR A 180 71.75 43.49 80.32
CA TYR A 180 72.24 44.84 80.03
C TYR A 180 71.88 45.85 81.14
N GLU A 181 70.82 45.64 81.90
CA GLU A 181 70.44 46.48 83.06
C GLU A 181 71.30 46.21 84.32
N GLU A 182 71.94 45.05 84.44
CA GLU A 182 72.78 44.67 85.59
C GLU A 182 74.26 45.10 85.49
N LYS A 183 74.65 45.86 84.47
CA LYS A 183 76.02 46.42 84.30
C LYS A 183 76.05 47.94 84.43
#